data_AF-A0A388Q940-F1
#
_entry.id   AF-A0A388Q940-F1
#
_cell.length_a   1.000
_cell.length_b   1.000
_cell.length_c   1.000
_cell.angle_alpha   90.00
_cell.angle_beta   90.00
_cell.angle_gamma   90.00
#
_symmetry.space_group_name_H-M   'P 1'
#
loop_
_entity.id
_entity.type
_entity.pdbx_description
1 polymer ?
#
loop_
_entity_poly.entity_id
_entity_poly.type
_entity_poly.pdbx_seq_one_letter_code
_entity_poly.pdbx_strand_id
1 'polypeptide(L)'
;MDADRDCQDTRAEVLIAESLEPVTFTSSANCTVLGGRWYDPYTNAVYTVARELDVDHFVPLGDAHSSGGSDWAPDRKQDYANSLADADHLIAVSASANRAKGSRAPDEWKPPNQGYWCEYAYDWIRVKAAWGLSVTQSEWVAVNSMTATCPAGYTYANAASQPAAPAAAPATAVVVVPAPPQPTATAVIVVVPTEVPVVATAVVVATDVPVPAAAPTVAPTDVPTPAPAATAVAAGQCAPGQIDVNSAALEDLQRIIHIGATRAQALIALRPFSSVSDLARISGIGNGTRLAAIKAENLACVN
;
A
#
# COMPACT_ATOMS: atom_id res chain seq x y z
N MET A 1 -19.79 0.96 9.37
CA MET A 1 -20.55 0.06 10.26
C MET A 1 -19.82 -0.01 11.60
N ASP A 2 -20.52 -0.11 12.72
CA ASP A 2 -19.91 -0.41 14.03
C ASP A 2 -20.24 -1.88 14.34
N ALA A 3 -19.26 -2.77 14.19
CA ALA A 3 -19.48 -4.22 14.19
C ALA A 3 -19.48 -4.83 15.60
N ASP A 4 -18.65 -4.31 16.50
CA ASP A 4 -18.51 -4.78 17.88
C ASP A 4 -19.28 -3.91 18.89
N ARG A 5 -19.93 -2.84 18.42
CA ARG A 5 -20.82 -1.94 19.16
C ARG A 5 -20.09 -1.17 20.24
N ASP A 6 -18.85 -0.80 19.97
CA ASP A 6 -18.02 -0.04 20.89
C ASP A 6 -18.10 1.49 20.64
N CYS A 7 -18.94 1.94 19.69
CA CYS A 7 -19.13 3.28 19.14
C CYS A 7 -18.17 3.72 18.02
N GLN A 8 -17.18 2.90 17.66
CA GLN A 8 -16.25 3.16 16.56
C GLN A 8 -16.82 2.55 15.29
N ASP A 9 -17.05 3.40 14.30
CA ASP A 9 -17.42 2.90 12.98
C ASP A 9 -16.18 2.37 12.24
N THR A 10 -16.41 1.69 11.12
CA THR A 10 -15.37 1.18 10.22
C THR A 10 -14.29 2.21 9.91
N ARG A 11 -14.63 3.51 9.83
CA ARG A 11 -13.62 4.55 9.60
C ARG A 11 -12.72 4.71 10.81
N ALA A 12 -13.28 4.79 12.01
CA ALA A 12 -12.52 4.84 13.24
C ALA A 12 -11.63 3.60 13.40
N GLU A 13 -12.17 2.40 13.12
CA GLU A 13 -11.42 1.14 13.16
C GLU A 13 -10.18 1.16 12.27
N VAL A 14 -10.34 1.54 10.99
CA VAL A 14 -9.21 1.63 10.05
C VAL A 14 -8.18 2.65 10.52
N LEU A 15 -8.64 3.83 10.97
CA LEU A 15 -7.72 4.86 11.46
C LEU A 15 -6.93 4.41 12.69
N ILE A 16 -7.52 3.63 13.58
CA ILE A 16 -6.83 3.09 14.76
C ILE A 16 -5.84 2.02 14.35
N ALA A 17 -6.25 1.10 13.48
CA ALA A 17 -5.42 -0.02 13.04
C ALA A 17 -4.20 0.44 12.23
N GLU A 18 -4.34 1.48 11.42
CA GLU A 18 -3.27 1.97 10.54
C GLU A 18 -2.36 3.01 11.15
N SER A 19 -2.75 3.60 12.29
CA SER A 19 -1.91 4.60 12.92
C SER A 19 -0.57 4.00 13.37
N LEU A 20 0.51 4.66 12.98
CA LEU A 20 1.90 4.32 13.35
C LEU A 20 2.20 4.66 14.82
N GLU A 21 1.37 5.50 15.42
CA GLU A 21 1.45 5.93 16.82
C GLU A 21 0.06 5.85 17.46
N PRO A 22 -0.06 5.79 18.80
CA PRO A 22 -1.36 5.78 19.46
C PRO A 22 -2.23 6.96 19.02
N VAL A 23 -3.48 6.68 18.67
CA VAL A 23 -4.42 7.73 18.29
C VAL A 23 -4.88 8.54 19.51
N THR A 24 -5.38 9.73 19.23
CA THR A 24 -6.11 10.60 20.16
C THR A 24 -7.55 10.72 19.69
N PHE A 25 -8.45 11.00 20.63
CA PHE A 25 -9.88 11.08 20.39
C PHE A 25 -10.43 12.47 20.69
N THR A 26 -11.56 12.81 20.10
CA THR A 26 -12.24 14.10 20.34
C THR A 26 -12.82 14.22 21.76
N SER A 27 -13.03 13.09 22.44
CA SER A 27 -13.53 13.01 23.80
C SER A 27 -13.03 11.74 24.48
N SER A 28 -13.23 11.64 25.79
CA SER A 28 -12.91 10.44 26.57
C SER A 28 -13.82 9.22 26.27
N ALA A 29 -14.86 9.39 25.44
CA ALA A 29 -15.69 8.28 24.97
C ALA A 29 -15.02 7.47 23.85
N ASN A 30 -13.91 7.97 23.26
CA ASN A 30 -13.12 7.30 22.24
C ASN A 30 -13.86 6.90 20.94
N CYS A 31 -15.03 7.46 20.64
CA CYS A 31 -15.77 7.12 19.41
C CYS A 31 -15.22 7.75 18.13
N THR A 32 -14.53 8.90 18.23
CA THR A 32 -14.08 9.66 17.06
C THR A 32 -12.61 9.98 17.17
N VAL A 33 -11.84 9.42 16.25
CA VAL A 33 -10.40 9.65 16.13
C VAL A 33 -10.15 11.11 15.72
N LEU A 34 -9.35 11.81 16.51
CA LEU A 34 -8.94 13.20 16.30
C LEU A 34 -7.59 13.29 15.58
N GLY A 35 -6.62 12.51 16.04
CA GLY A 35 -5.24 12.58 15.58
C GLY A 35 -4.46 11.32 15.88
N GLY A 36 -3.26 11.22 15.35
CA GLY A 36 -2.42 10.02 15.35
C GLY A 36 -1.26 10.25 14.39
N ARG A 37 -0.74 9.20 13.77
CA ARG A 37 0.26 9.33 12.71
C ARG A 37 0.03 8.30 11.62
N TRP A 38 -0.32 8.73 10.43
CA TRP A 38 -0.61 7.86 9.28
C TRP A 38 0.34 8.15 8.14
N TYR A 39 0.73 7.10 7.42
CA TYR A 39 1.47 7.21 6.18
C TYR A 39 0.50 6.98 5.02
N ASP A 40 0.39 7.95 4.11
CA ASP A 40 -0.42 7.85 2.90
C ASP A 40 0.42 7.23 1.77
N PRO A 41 0.18 5.96 1.40
CA PRO A 41 0.94 5.31 0.35
C PRO A 41 0.70 5.92 -1.04
N TYR A 42 -0.43 6.61 -1.27
CA TYR A 42 -0.71 7.22 -2.57
C TYR A 42 0.16 8.42 -2.86
N THR A 43 0.47 9.21 -1.84
CA THR A 43 1.20 10.48 -1.97
C THR A 43 2.60 10.45 -1.36
N ASN A 44 2.96 9.39 -0.62
CA ASN A 44 4.19 9.28 0.16
C ASN A 44 4.31 10.36 1.25
N ALA A 45 3.17 10.85 1.75
CA ALA A 45 3.10 11.87 2.79
C ALA A 45 2.70 11.27 4.14
N VAL A 46 3.00 11.99 5.22
CA VAL A 46 2.59 11.63 6.58
C VAL A 46 1.57 12.65 7.07
N TYR A 47 0.49 12.14 7.66
CA TYR A 47 -0.61 12.93 8.23
C TYR A 47 -0.73 12.65 9.72
N THR A 48 -1.10 13.67 10.48
CA THR A 48 -1.32 13.54 11.94
C THR A 48 -2.72 13.94 12.39
N VAL A 49 -3.52 14.51 11.48
CA VAL A 49 -4.88 14.94 11.74
C VAL A 49 -5.84 14.02 11.01
N ALA A 50 -6.69 13.32 11.75
CA ALA A 50 -7.58 12.30 11.20
C ALA A 50 -8.55 12.85 10.15
N ARG A 51 -8.94 14.13 10.24
CA ARG A 51 -9.86 14.77 9.29
C ARG A 51 -9.26 15.03 7.91
N GLU A 52 -7.95 14.92 7.76
CA GLU A 52 -7.24 15.09 6.47
C GLU A 52 -7.20 13.78 5.67
N LEU A 53 -7.62 12.69 6.30
CA LEU A 53 -7.67 11.36 5.74
C LEU A 53 -9.12 10.94 5.46
N ASP A 54 -9.30 10.32 4.30
CA ASP A 54 -10.47 9.51 3.99
C ASP A 54 -10.08 8.02 4.07
N VAL A 55 -11.03 7.15 4.39
CA VAL A 55 -10.84 5.70 4.27
C VAL A 55 -11.28 5.31 2.86
N ASP A 56 -10.34 4.92 2.03
CA ASP A 56 -10.55 4.50 0.65
C ASP A 56 -10.96 3.02 0.59
N HIS A 57 -11.94 2.71 -0.24
CA HIS A 57 -12.16 1.36 -0.72
C HIS A 57 -11.11 1.08 -1.79
N PHE A 58 -10.09 0.29 -1.44
CA PHE A 58 -8.92 0.10 -2.29
C PHE A 58 -9.30 -0.25 -3.73
N VAL A 59 -10.24 -1.19 -3.88
CA VAL A 59 -11.08 -1.31 -5.08
C VAL A 59 -12.40 -0.56 -4.83
N PRO A 60 -12.65 0.59 -5.51
CA PRO A 60 -13.78 1.46 -5.21
C PRO A 60 -15.15 0.78 -5.33
N LEU A 61 -16.13 1.21 -4.54
CA LEU A 61 -17.50 0.67 -4.61
C LEU A 61 -18.10 0.73 -6.02
N GLY A 62 -17.84 1.80 -6.78
CA GLY A 62 -18.34 1.95 -8.16
C GLY A 62 -17.66 1.01 -9.17
N ASP A 63 -16.37 0.77 -8.99
CA ASP A 63 -15.62 -0.21 -9.79
C ASP A 63 -16.10 -1.63 -9.44
N ALA A 64 -16.18 -1.97 -8.15
CA ALA A 64 -16.68 -3.25 -7.68
C ALA A 64 -18.09 -3.54 -8.22
N HIS A 65 -18.98 -2.54 -8.23
CA HIS A 65 -20.30 -2.66 -8.83
C HIS A 65 -20.24 -3.06 -10.31
N SER A 66 -19.37 -2.39 -11.08
CA SER A 66 -19.20 -2.60 -12.52
C SER A 66 -18.51 -3.93 -12.84
N SER A 67 -17.70 -4.45 -11.92
CA SER A 67 -16.95 -5.70 -12.04
C SER A 67 -17.71 -6.93 -11.53
N GLY A 68 -19.04 -6.87 -11.44
CA GLY A 68 -19.91 -7.99 -11.04
C GLY A 68 -20.52 -7.86 -9.64
N GLY A 69 -20.11 -6.85 -8.87
CA GLY A 69 -20.71 -6.53 -7.57
C GLY A 69 -22.15 -6.01 -7.66
N SER A 70 -22.62 -5.63 -8.85
CA SER A 70 -24.03 -5.31 -9.11
C SER A 70 -24.97 -6.44 -8.69
N ASP A 71 -24.55 -7.68 -8.91
CA ASP A 71 -25.38 -8.88 -8.74
C ASP A 71 -25.35 -9.41 -7.31
N TRP A 72 -24.52 -8.83 -6.45
CA TRP A 72 -24.47 -9.19 -5.04
C TRP A 72 -25.76 -8.82 -4.33
N ALA A 73 -26.15 -9.73 -3.43
CA ALA A 73 -27.18 -9.48 -2.45
C ALA A 73 -26.78 -8.30 -1.53
N PRO A 74 -27.75 -7.61 -0.91
CA PRO A 74 -27.48 -6.41 -0.10
C PRO A 74 -26.50 -6.64 1.06
N ASP A 75 -26.55 -7.80 1.70
CA ASP A 75 -25.63 -8.23 2.75
C ASP A 75 -24.19 -8.30 2.26
N ARG A 76 -23.93 -8.95 1.11
CA ARG A 76 -22.58 -9.01 0.54
C ARG A 76 -22.06 -7.64 0.10
N LYS A 77 -22.94 -6.74 -0.37
CA LYS A 77 -22.55 -5.34 -0.66
C LYS A 77 -22.16 -4.60 0.62
N GLN A 78 -22.88 -4.82 1.71
CA GLN A 78 -22.54 -4.26 3.01
C GLN A 78 -21.23 -4.83 3.56
N ASP A 79 -21.00 -6.14 3.43
CA ASP A 79 -19.75 -6.79 3.81
C ASP A 79 -18.58 -6.21 3.02
N TYR A 80 -18.72 -6.09 1.69
CA TYR A 80 -17.71 -5.44 0.87
C TYR A 80 -17.47 -3.99 1.32
N ALA A 81 -18.51 -3.24 1.64
CA ALA A 81 -18.33 -1.84 2.04
C ALA A 81 -17.64 -1.67 3.41
N ASN A 82 -17.64 -2.69 4.28
CA ASN A 82 -17.20 -2.56 5.67
C ASN A 82 -16.19 -3.63 6.14
N SER A 83 -15.70 -4.49 5.24
CA SER A 83 -14.80 -5.59 5.60
C SER A 83 -13.46 -5.07 6.11
N LEU A 84 -13.04 -5.59 7.27
CA LEU A 84 -11.73 -5.39 7.87
C LEU A 84 -10.90 -6.70 7.88
N ALA A 85 -11.39 -7.74 7.19
CA ALA A 85 -10.74 -9.05 7.16
C ALA A 85 -9.43 -9.05 6.36
N ASP A 86 -9.35 -8.17 5.35
CA ASP A 86 -8.13 -7.86 4.60
C ASP A 86 -7.74 -6.41 4.94
N ALA A 87 -6.52 -6.21 5.42
CA ALA A 87 -6.03 -4.91 5.88
C ALA A 87 -5.90 -3.89 4.75
N ASP A 88 -5.76 -4.33 3.49
CA ASP A 88 -5.62 -3.42 2.35
C ASP A 88 -6.93 -3.31 1.55
N HIS A 89 -8.04 -3.84 2.07
CA HIS A 89 -9.36 -3.64 1.49
C HIS A 89 -9.90 -2.23 1.76
N LEU A 90 -9.61 -1.70 2.95
CA LEU A 90 -9.92 -0.33 3.38
C LEU A 90 -8.64 0.32 3.91
N ILE A 91 -8.19 1.42 3.30
CA ILE A 91 -6.93 2.09 3.68
C ILE A 91 -7.14 3.57 3.99
N ALA A 92 -6.43 4.11 4.98
CA ALA A 92 -6.41 5.52 5.30
C ALA A 92 -5.41 6.27 4.42
N VAL A 93 -5.93 7.11 3.53
CA VAL A 93 -5.16 7.89 2.56
C VAL A 93 -5.58 9.35 2.62
N SER A 94 -4.79 10.24 2.02
CA SER A 94 -5.19 11.65 1.96
C SER A 94 -6.53 11.81 1.26
N ALA A 95 -7.38 12.66 1.85
CA ALA A 95 -8.70 12.95 1.30
C ALA A 95 -8.61 13.49 -0.15
N SER A 96 -7.57 14.24 -0.48
CA SER A 96 -7.33 14.74 -1.84
C SER A 96 -7.03 13.61 -2.84
N ALA A 97 -6.13 12.68 -2.50
CA ALA A 97 -5.78 11.57 -3.40
C ALA A 97 -6.96 10.61 -3.59
N ASN A 98 -7.68 10.27 -2.50
CA ASN A 98 -8.86 9.42 -2.57
C ASN A 98 -9.95 10.02 -3.48
N ARG A 99 -10.23 11.32 -3.32
CA ARG A 99 -11.23 12.01 -4.15
C ARG A 99 -10.80 12.15 -5.61
N ALA A 100 -9.49 12.27 -5.88
CA ALA A 100 -8.95 12.27 -7.23
C ALA A 100 -9.12 10.90 -7.91
N LYS A 101 -8.92 9.81 -7.15
CA LYS A 101 -9.19 8.43 -7.58
C LYS A 101 -10.68 8.20 -7.86
N GLY A 102 -11.55 8.48 -6.90
CA GLY A 102 -12.98 8.23 -7.03
C GLY A 102 -13.29 6.76 -7.33
N SER A 103 -14.12 6.48 -8.34
CA SER A 103 -14.46 5.10 -8.77
C SER A 103 -13.54 4.52 -9.85
N ARG A 104 -12.41 5.18 -10.13
CA ARG A 104 -11.53 4.84 -11.25
C ARG A 104 -10.70 3.60 -10.96
N ALA A 105 -10.49 2.79 -11.98
CA ALA A 105 -9.58 1.66 -11.98
C ALA A 105 -8.15 2.08 -12.42
N PRO A 106 -7.14 1.19 -12.33
CA PRO A 106 -5.73 1.54 -12.59
C PRO A 106 -5.39 2.03 -14.00
N ASP A 107 -6.27 1.83 -14.98
CA ASP A 107 -6.17 2.36 -16.33
C ASP A 107 -6.62 3.83 -16.44
N GLU A 108 -7.41 4.31 -15.49
CA GLU A 108 -7.91 5.69 -15.44
C GLU A 108 -7.22 6.54 -14.36
N TRP A 109 -6.75 5.92 -13.28
CA TRP A 109 -6.03 6.60 -12.21
C TRP A 109 -5.01 5.66 -11.57
N LYS A 110 -3.83 6.20 -11.26
CA LYS A 110 -2.80 5.51 -10.49
C LYS A 110 -2.33 6.42 -9.35
N PRO A 111 -1.84 5.84 -8.23
CA PRO A 111 -1.17 6.60 -7.20
C PRO A 111 -0.05 7.48 -7.81
N PRO A 112 0.04 8.79 -7.45
CA PRO A 112 1.16 9.62 -7.85
C PRO A 112 2.52 9.07 -7.37
N ASN A 113 2.54 8.39 -6.23
CA ASN A 113 3.70 7.68 -5.72
C ASN A 113 3.99 6.41 -6.52
N GLN A 114 4.88 6.49 -7.50
CA GLN A 114 5.30 5.33 -8.30
C GLN A 114 6.00 4.24 -7.49
N GLY A 115 6.62 4.59 -6.36
CA GLY A 115 7.25 3.60 -5.46
C GLY A 115 6.24 2.64 -4.84
N TYR A 116 4.95 3.00 -4.82
CA TYR A 116 3.86 2.17 -4.31
C TYR A 116 3.20 1.30 -5.40
N TRP A 117 3.58 1.45 -6.67
CA TRP A 117 2.87 0.79 -7.78
C TRP A 117 2.93 -0.74 -7.73
N CYS A 118 4.05 -1.32 -7.30
CA CYS A 118 4.18 -2.77 -7.18
C CYS A 118 3.17 -3.34 -6.17
N GLU A 119 3.17 -2.77 -4.96
CA GLU A 119 2.25 -3.16 -3.87
C GLU A 119 0.80 -2.95 -4.31
N TYR A 120 0.49 -1.75 -4.83
CA TYR A 120 -0.83 -1.42 -5.31
C TYR A 120 -1.36 -2.42 -6.36
N ALA A 121 -0.53 -2.81 -7.33
CA ALA A 121 -0.93 -3.72 -8.40
C ALA A 121 -1.31 -5.11 -7.86
N TYR A 122 -0.54 -5.63 -6.90
CA TYR A 122 -0.81 -6.94 -6.34
C TYR A 122 -1.97 -6.92 -5.34
N ASP A 123 -2.12 -5.87 -4.55
CA ASP A 123 -3.29 -5.70 -3.66
C ASP A 123 -4.56 -5.59 -4.49
N TRP A 124 -4.52 -4.89 -5.63
CA TRP A 124 -5.65 -4.81 -6.55
C TRP A 124 -6.08 -6.19 -7.05
N ILE A 125 -5.11 -7.01 -7.47
CA ILE A 125 -5.34 -8.39 -7.90
C ILE A 125 -5.93 -9.21 -6.74
N ARG A 126 -5.36 -9.09 -5.53
CA ARG A 126 -5.79 -9.83 -4.35
C ARG A 126 -7.23 -9.51 -3.97
N VAL A 127 -7.55 -8.24 -3.83
CA VAL A 127 -8.89 -7.78 -3.43
C VAL A 127 -9.92 -8.19 -4.49
N LYS A 128 -9.64 -7.96 -5.78
CA LYS A 128 -10.54 -8.41 -6.86
C LYS A 128 -10.76 -9.92 -6.82
N ALA A 129 -9.70 -10.72 -6.66
CA ALA A 129 -9.78 -12.17 -6.61
C ALA A 129 -10.57 -12.67 -5.37
N ALA A 130 -10.30 -12.10 -4.19
CA ALA A 130 -10.97 -12.47 -2.94
C ALA A 130 -12.48 -12.25 -3.01
N TRP A 131 -12.91 -11.18 -3.69
CA TRP A 131 -14.33 -10.85 -3.85
C TRP A 131 -14.97 -11.40 -5.13
N GLY A 132 -14.21 -12.09 -5.99
CA GLY A 132 -14.68 -12.65 -7.25
C GLY A 132 -15.09 -11.58 -8.27
N LEU A 133 -14.40 -10.44 -8.27
CA LEU A 133 -14.62 -9.33 -9.19
C LEU A 133 -13.84 -9.54 -10.50
N SER A 134 -14.45 -9.14 -11.62
CA SER A 134 -13.80 -9.17 -12.92
C SER A 134 -12.86 -7.98 -13.13
N VAL A 135 -11.96 -8.13 -14.09
CA VAL A 135 -10.99 -7.12 -14.50
C VAL A 135 -11.12 -6.94 -16.01
N THR A 136 -11.17 -5.68 -16.46
CA THR A 136 -11.20 -5.39 -17.91
C THR A 136 -9.81 -5.56 -18.55
N GLN A 137 -9.74 -5.64 -19.87
CA GLN A 137 -8.44 -5.77 -20.53
C GLN A 137 -7.55 -4.53 -20.33
N SER A 138 -8.10 -3.32 -20.38
CA SER A 138 -7.35 -2.08 -20.17
C SER A 138 -6.86 -1.98 -18.72
N GLU A 139 -7.73 -2.29 -17.77
CA GLU A 139 -7.41 -2.39 -16.34
C GLU A 139 -6.26 -3.38 -16.10
N TRP A 140 -6.34 -4.58 -16.68
CA TRP A 140 -5.28 -5.59 -16.55
C TRP A 140 -3.94 -5.13 -17.12
N VAL A 141 -3.95 -4.51 -18.31
CA VAL A 141 -2.72 -3.94 -18.91
C VAL A 141 -2.11 -2.89 -17.98
N ALA A 142 -2.96 -2.04 -17.41
CA ALA A 142 -2.53 -1.01 -16.48
C ALA A 142 -1.96 -1.60 -15.18
N VAL A 143 -2.61 -2.60 -14.59
CA VAL A 143 -2.12 -3.32 -13.39
C VAL A 143 -0.80 -4.03 -13.69
N ASN A 144 -0.73 -4.78 -14.80
CA ASN A 144 0.47 -5.52 -15.19
C ASN A 144 1.64 -4.58 -15.54
N SER A 145 1.40 -3.37 -16.05
CA SER A 145 2.48 -2.40 -16.24
C SER A 145 3.05 -1.89 -14.91
N MET A 146 2.23 -1.80 -13.86
CA MET A 146 2.66 -1.36 -12.54
C MET A 146 3.57 -2.39 -11.86
N THR A 147 3.39 -3.68 -12.13
CA THR A 147 4.28 -4.73 -11.60
C THR A 147 5.71 -4.64 -12.14
N ALA A 148 5.96 -3.88 -13.21
CA ALA A 148 7.32 -3.60 -13.68
C ALA A 148 8.15 -2.77 -12.67
N THR A 149 7.49 -2.13 -11.71
CA THR A 149 8.16 -1.42 -10.60
C THR A 149 8.59 -2.33 -9.46
N CYS A 150 8.27 -3.62 -9.54
CA CYS A 150 8.58 -4.57 -8.47
C CYS A 150 10.08 -4.87 -8.37
N PRO A 151 10.60 -5.09 -7.15
CA PRO A 151 11.95 -5.61 -6.95
C PRO A 151 12.14 -6.96 -7.66
N ALA A 152 13.40 -7.26 -8.02
CA ALA A 152 13.74 -8.56 -8.58
C ALA A 152 13.37 -9.69 -7.60
N GLY A 153 12.70 -10.73 -8.09
CA GLY A 153 12.27 -11.86 -7.27
C GLY A 153 11.02 -11.60 -6.41
N TYR A 154 10.33 -10.47 -6.60
CA TYR A 154 9.06 -10.22 -5.93
C TYR A 154 8.02 -11.26 -6.34
N THR A 155 7.39 -11.91 -5.36
CA THR A 155 6.28 -12.86 -5.59
C THR A 155 5.04 -12.40 -4.86
N TYR A 156 3.87 -12.80 -5.34
CA TYR A 156 2.58 -12.41 -4.78
C TYR A 156 2.40 -12.73 -3.28
N ALA A 157 3.06 -13.78 -2.76
CA ALA A 157 3.09 -14.06 -1.33
C ALA A 157 3.70 -12.91 -0.49
N ASN A 158 4.56 -12.09 -1.10
CA ASN A 158 5.17 -10.92 -0.50
C ASN A 158 4.21 -9.72 -0.44
N ALA A 159 3.20 -9.66 -1.33
CA ALA A 159 2.19 -8.60 -1.37
C ALA A 159 1.14 -8.75 -0.26
N ALA A 160 0.77 -9.97 0.10
CA ALA A 160 -0.07 -10.24 1.28
C ALA A 160 0.59 -9.88 2.62
N SER A 161 1.85 -9.42 2.61
CA SER A 161 2.76 -9.46 3.75
C SER A 161 3.61 -8.19 3.97
N GLN A 162 3.24 -6.99 3.49
CA GLN A 162 4.00 -5.77 3.81
C GLN A 162 3.15 -4.50 3.97
N PRO A 163 3.49 -3.68 4.98
CA PRO A 163 3.29 -2.23 4.90
C PRO A 163 4.59 -1.51 4.49
N ALA A 164 4.50 -0.70 3.44
CA ALA A 164 5.21 0.55 3.12
C ALA A 164 6.75 0.64 3.25
N ALA A 165 7.36 1.13 2.16
CA ALA A 165 8.78 1.41 2.01
C ALA A 165 9.40 2.32 3.11
N PRO A 166 10.71 2.17 3.43
CA PRO A 166 11.44 3.10 4.27
C PRO A 166 11.78 4.41 3.53
N ALA A 167 11.87 5.48 4.32
CA ALA A 167 12.03 6.87 3.93
C ALA A 167 13.28 7.18 3.08
N ALA A 168 13.12 8.16 2.20
CA ALA A 168 14.20 8.85 1.51
C ALA A 168 15.16 9.54 2.51
N ALA A 169 16.44 9.63 2.10
CA ALA A 169 17.50 10.39 2.76
C ALA A 169 17.09 11.85 3.08
N PRO A 170 17.71 12.50 4.09
CA PRO A 170 17.22 13.77 4.61
C PRO A 170 17.31 14.89 3.56
N ALA A 171 16.18 15.54 3.27
CA ALA A 171 16.17 16.83 2.60
C ALA A 171 16.68 17.89 3.60
N THR A 172 17.80 18.51 3.29
CA THR A 172 18.26 19.75 3.94
C THR A 172 17.15 20.79 3.95
N ALA A 173 16.89 21.38 5.12
CA ALA A 173 15.90 22.42 5.32
C ALA A 173 16.19 23.63 4.43
N VAL A 174 15.29 23.89 3.47
CA VAL A 174 15.23 25.20 2.79
C VAL A 174 14.38 26.10 3.68
N VAL A 175 15.02 27.12 4.25
CA VAL A 175 14.33 28.19 4.98
C VAL A 175 13.43 28.94 4.00
N VAL A 176 12.11 28.78 4.15
CA VAL A 176 11.14 29.60 3.42
C VAL A 176 11.19 31.00 4.01
N VAL A 177 11.86 31.91 3.30
CA VAL A 177 11.74 33.34 3.53
C VAL A 177 10.33 33.76 3.10
N PRO A 178 9.51 34.40 3.97
CA PRO A 178 8.18 34.84 3.57
C PRO A 178 8.29 35.89 2.47
N ALA A 179 7.60 35.64 1.35
CA ALA A 179 7.51 36.56 0.23
C ALA A 179 6.83 37.88 0.67
N PRO A 180 7.31 39.05 0.20
CA PRO A 180 6.69 40.33 0.49
C PRO A 180 5.27 40.41 -0.11
N PRO A 181 4.34 41.16 0.51
CA PRO A 181 2.97 41.27 0.03
C PRO A 181 2.94 41.97 -1.34
N GLN A 182 2.35 41.31 -2.33
CA GLN A 182 2.08 41.90 -3.64
C GLN A 182 0.97 42.97 -3.52
N PRO A 183 1.08 44.11 -4.22
CA PRO A 183 0.03 45.13 -4.24
C PRO A 183 -1.18 44.63 -5.03
N THR A 184 -2.37 44.83 -4.48
CA THR A 184 -3.66 44.61 -5.12
C THR A 184 -3.79 45.44 -6.41
N ALA A 185 -3.92 44.76 -7.55
CA ALA A 185 -4.23 45.39 -8.82
C ALA A 185 -5.74 45.67 -8.93
N THR A 186 -6.10 46.93 -9.10
CA THR A 186 -7.45 47.38 -9.42
C THR A 186 -7.80 46.99 -10.86
N ALA A 187 -8.86 46.20 -11.04
CA ALA A 187 -9.35 45.81 -12.36
C ALA A 187 -10.01 47.00 -13.07
N VAL A 188 -9.46 47.42 -14.22
CA VAL A 188 -10.12 48.33 -15.17
C VAL A 188 -10.87 47.46 -16.18
N ILE A 189 -12.19 47.62 -16.24
CA ILE A 189 -13.05 46.93 -17.21
C ILE A 189 -12.89 47.63 -18.56
N VAL A 190 -12.26 46.97 -19.53
CA VAL A 190 -12.28 47.37 -20.93
C VAL A 190 -13.22 46.43 -21.68
N VAL A 191 -14.35 46.96 -22.13
CA VAL A 191 -15.29 46.27 -23.02
C VAL A 191 -14.71 46.33 -24.43
N VAL A 192 -14.45 45.17 -25.04
CA VAL A 192 -14.09 45.05 -26.46
C VAL A 192 -15.12 44.13 -27.13
N PRO A 193 -15.75 44.54 -28.25
CA PRO A 193 -16.70 43.70 -28.96
C PRO A 193 -15.98 42.61 -29.75
N THR A 194 -16.43 41.36 -29.59
CA THR A 194 -15.94 40.19 -30.33
C THR A 194 -16.67 40.08 -31.67
N GLU A 195 -15.95 40.29 -32.77
CA GLU A 195 -16.33 39.78 -34.08
C GLU A 195 -15.75 38.37 -34.30
N VAL A 196 -16.60 37.49 -34.79
CA VAL A 196 -16.30 36.10 -35.15
C VAL A 196 -15.73 36.07 -36.58
N PRO A 197 -14.76 35.19 -36.87
CA PRO A 197 -14.82 34.49 -38.14
C PRO A 197 -14.64 32.98 -38.01
N VAL A 198 -15.51 32.30 -38.78
CA VAL A 198 -15.53 30.89 -39.15
C VAL A 198 -14.53 30.67 -40.29
N VAL A 199 -13.67 29.65 -40.26
CA VAL A 199 -13.22 28.91 -41.46
C VAL A 199 -12.80 27.48 -41.09
N ALA A 200 -13.10 26.56 -42.01
CA ALA A 200 -13.08 25.11 -41.91
C ALA A 200 -11.77 24.43 -42.38
N THR A 201 -11.61 23.17 -41.95
CA THR A 201 -11.01 21.97 -42.62
C THR A 201 -9.66 22.04 -43.33
N ALA A 202 -8.77 21.07 -43.01
CA ALA A 202 -8.37 20.01 -43.95
C ALA A 202 -7.49 18.91 -43.30
N VAL A 203 -7.67 17.70 -43.82
CA VAL A 203 -7.05 16.39 -43.55
C VAL A 203 -5.72 16.25 -44.31
N VAL A 204 -4.73 15.50 -43.76
CA VAL A 204 -3.85 14.49 -44.42
C VAL A 204 -2.74 14.04 -43.45
N VAL A 205 -2.06 12.88 -43.47
CA VAL A 205 -2.14 11.51 -44.03
C VAL A 205 -1.00 10.74 -43.30
N ALA A 206 -1.19 9.44 -43.07
CA ALA A 206 -0.20 8.53 -42.49
C ALA A 206 0.93 8.15 -43.47
N THR A 207 2.11 7.79 -42.94
CA THR A 207 2.99 6.80 -43.58
C THR A 207 3.74 5.96 -42.55
N ASP A 208 3.69 4.66 -42.83
CA ASP A 208 4.21 3.47 -42.16
C ASP A 208 5.69 3.20 -42.54
N VAL A 209 6.51 2.62 -41.65
CA VAL A 209 7.84 2.05 -41.98
C VAL A 209 8.17 0.84 -41.05
N PRO A 210 8.76 -0.27 -41.55
CA PRO A 210 8.60 -1.61 -40.97
C PRO A 210 9.78 -2.16 -40.13
N VAL A 211 9.52 -3.29 -39.46
CA VAL A 211 10.41 -4.23 -38.70
C VAL A 211 11.20 -5.15 -39.68
N PRO A 212 12.43 -5.63 -39.37
CA PRO A 212 12.68 -6.96 -38.71
C PRO A 212 14.02 -6.98 -37.89
N ALA A 213 14.55 -7.99 -37.19
CA ALA A 213 14.15 -9.23 -36.52
C ALA A 213 15.43 -9.79 -35.81
N ALA A 214 15.21 -10.65 -34.80
CA ALA A 214 16.07 -11.78 -34.35
C ALA A 214 17.29 -11.57 -33.42
N ALA A 215 17.30 -12.43 -32.39
CA ALA A 215 18.30 -12.72 -31.36
C ALA A 215 19.47 -13.61 -31.89
N PRO A 216 20.44 -14.03 -31.04
CA PRO A 216 20.22 -15.24 -30.24
C PRO A 216 20.83 -15.28 -28.82
N THR A 217 20.16 -16.13 -28.03
CA THR A 217 20.54 -16.97 -26.87
C THR A 217 22.01 -17.19 -26.47
N VAL A 218 22.25 -17.22 -25.15
CA VAL A 218 23.07 -18.25 -24.46
C VAL A 218 22.45 -18.58 -23.10
N ALA A 219 22.28 -19.88 -22.81
CA ALA A 219 21.92 -20.46 -21.50
C ALA A 219 22.97 -21.56 -21.16
N PRO A 220 22.81 -22.35 -20.07
CA PRO A 220 23.52 -22.22 -18.80
C PRO A 220 24.53 -23.38 -18.55
N THR A 221 25.27 -23.34 -17.44
CA THR A 221 25.94 -24.54 -16.90
C THR A 221 25.79 -24.63 -15.38
N ASP A 222 25.14 -25.71 -14.96
CA ASP A 222 25.06 -26.25 -13.60
C ASP A 222 26.36 -26.97 -13.20
N VAL A 223 26.69 -26.98 -11.90
CA VAL A 223 27.44 -28.07 -11.22
C VAL A 223 26.92 -28.26 -9.77
N PRO A 224 26.79 -29.50 -9.24
CA PRO A 224 26.03 -29.83 -8.02
C PRO A 224 26.87 -30.15 -6.75
N THR A 225 26.23 -30.02 -5.56
CA THR A 225 26.12 -30.90 -4.34
C THR A 225 27.42 -31.53 -3.74
N PRO A 226 27.65 -31.63 -2.38
CA PRO A 226 26.71 -32.21 -1.39
C PRO A 226 26.68 -31.68 0.06
N ALA A 227 25.62 -32.10 0.77
CA ALA A 227 25.43 -32.04 2.21
C ALA A 227 26.28 -33.07 2.97
N PRO A 228 26.45 -32.91 4.30
CA PRO A 228 26.46 -34.06 5.19
C PRO A 228 25.44 -33.99 6.34
N ALA A 229 24.83 -35.16 6.53
CA ALA A 229 24.25 -35.83 7.70
C ALA A 229 23.96 -35.10 9.02
N ALA A 230 22.82 -35.48 9.57
CA ALA A 230 22.23 -35.15 10.86
C ALA A 230 23.05 -35.60 12.09
N THR A 231 22.92 -34.84 13.18
CA THR A 231 22.97 -35.39 14.56
C THR A 231 22.08 -34.55 15.50
N ALA A 232 21.26 -35.26 16.28
CA ALA A 232 20.37 -34.81 17.37
C ALA A 232 21.17 -34.43 18.65
N VAL A 233 20.73 -33.69 19.69
CA VAL A 233 19.55 -32.87 20.12
C VAL A 233 20.02 -32.13 21.41
N ALA A 234 19.61 -30.87 21.65
CA ALA A 234 19.01 -30.34 22.92
C ALA A 234 19.40 -28.88 23.30
N ALA A 235 18.34 -28.09 23.56
CA ALA A 235 18.23 -26.82 24.30
C ALA A 235 18.66 -25.50 23.62
N GLY A 236 17.65 -24.72 23.22
CA GLY A 236 17.73 -23.26 22.99
C GLY A 236 17.26 -22.77 21.63
N GLN A 237 17.36 -23.60 20.58
CA GLN A 237 17.50 -23.06 19.24
C GLN A 237 16.25 -23.24 18.37
N CYS A 238 15.97 -22.21 17.58
CA CYS A 238 15.07 -22.23 16.44
C CYS A 238 15.02 -23.58 15.71
N ALA A 239 13.81 -24.06 15.40
CA ALA A 239 13.65 -25.28 14.62
C ALA A 239 14.26 -25.12 13.21
N PRO A 240 14.71 -26.20 12.55
CA PRO A 240 15.20 -26.12 11.18
C PRO A 240 14.19 -25.44 10.25
N GLY A 241 14.62 -24.36 9.59
CA GLY A 241 13.77 -23.55 8.71
C GLY A 241 13.11 -22.34 9.38
N GLN A 242 13.19 -22.19 10.70
CA GLN A 242 12.79 -20.97 11.40
C GLN A 242 13.88 -19.89 11.36
N ILE A 243 13.44 -18.64 11.48
CA ILE A 243 14.27 -17.45 11.38
C ILE A 243 14.45 -16.86 12.77
N ASP A 244 15.70 -16.90 13.26
CA ASP A 244 16.07 -16.32 14.55
C ASP A 244 16.06 -14.80 14.47
N VAL A 245 15.11 -14.16 15.15
CA VAL A 245 14.98 -12.70 15.14
C VAL A 245 16.20 -12.01 15.72
N ASN A 246 17.01 -12.66 16.55
CA ASN A 246 18.21 -12.05 17.14
C ASN A 246 19.48 -12.18 16.27
N SER A 247 19.49 -13.06 15.27
CA SER A 247 20.71 -13.33 14.48
C SER A 247 20.52 -13.32 12.96
N ALA A 248 19.30 -13.53 12.45
CA ALA A 248 19.01 -13.61 11.02
C ALA A 248 19.43 -12.36 10.24
N ALA A 249 19.81 -12.56 8.98
CA ALA A 249 20.12 -11.46 8.08
C ALA A 249 18.86 -10.67 7.70
N LEU A 250 19.06 -9.43 7.20
CA LEU A 250 17.96 -8.57 6.77
C LEU A 250 17.02 -9.25 5.77
N GLU A 251 17.57 -10.03 4.84
CA GLU A 251 16.82 -10.76 3.82
C GLU A 251 16.01 -11.91 4.43
N ASP A 252 16.55 -12.61 5.41
CA ASP A 252 15.84 -13.70 6.10
C ASP A 252 14.69 -13.16 6.94
N LEU A 253 14.90 -12.06 7.67
CA LEU A 253 13.83 -11.42 8.44
C LEU A 253 12.65 -10.97 7.57
N GLN A 254 12.91 -10.61 6.31
CA GLN A 254 11.88 -10.18 5.37
C GLN A 254 10.89 -11.27 4.93
N ARG A 255 11.20 -12.52 5.26
CA ARG A 255 10.35 -13.67 4.95
C ARG A 255 9.26 -13.89 5.99
N ILE A 256 9.36 -13.26 7.17
CA ILE A 256 8.34 -13.31 8.21
C ILE A 256 7.19 -12.37 7.81
N ILE A 257 5.95 -12.83 7.87
CA ILE A 257 4.81 -12.00 7.48
C ILE A 257 4.75 -10.69 8.27
N HIS A 258 4.39 -9.60 7.61
CA HIS A 258 4.39 -8.25 8.17
C HIS A 258 5.77 -7.71 8.60
N ILE A 259 6.88 -8.44 8.43
CA ILE A 259 8.24 -7.95 8.67
C ILE A 259 8.87 -7.54 7.33
N GLY A 260 8.45 -6.40 6.75
CA GLY A 260 9.13 -5.85 5.56
C GLY A 260 10.54 -5.32 5.86
N ALA A 261 11.29 -4.88 4.82
CA ALA A 261 12.68 -4.42 4.94
C ALA A 261 12.89 -3.41 6.09
N THR A 262 11.96 -2.46 6.25
CA THR A 262 11.98 -1.45 7.32
C THR A 262 11.85 -2.06 8.71
N ARG A 263 10.91 -3.00 8.89
CA ARG A 263 10.69 -3.66 10.17
C ARG A 263 11.80 -4.66 10.47
N ALA A 264 12.38 -5.29 9.46
CA ALA A 264 13.57 -6.10 9.59
C ALA A 264 14.78 -5.28 10.07
N GLN A 265 14.99 -4.06 9.56
CA GLN A 265 16.03 -3.16 10.07
C GLN A 265 15.74 -2.69 11.51
N ALA A 266 14.49 -2.33 11.81
CA ALA A 266 14.09 -1.95 13.17
C ALA A 266 14.25 -3.11 14.15
N LEU A 267 13.90 -4.32 13.72
CA LEU A 267 14.14 -5.54 14.46
C LEU A 267 15.63 -5.70 14.72
N ILE A 268 16.50 -5.62 13.71
CA ILE A 268 17.97 -5.67 13.91
C ILE A 268 18.44 -4.62 14.91
N ALA A 269 17.95 -3.38 14.83
CA ALA A 269 18.32 -2.28 15.71
C ALA A 269 17.82 -2.45 17.15
N LEU A 270 16.71 -3.14 17.35
CA LEU A 270 16.06 -3.38 18.66
C LEU A 270 16.45 -4.72 19.29
N ARG A 271 17.35 -5.48 18.63
CA ARG A 271 17.93 -6.68 19.22
C ARG A 271 18.61 -6.34 20.56
N PRO A 272 18.52 -7.22 21.56
CA PRO A 272 17.84 -8.51 21.53
C PRO A 272 16.34 -8.44 21.87
N PHE A 273 15.60 -9.45 21.40
CA PHE A 273 14.24 -9.78 21.83
C PHE A 273 14.30 -11.02 22.71
N SER A 274 13.44 -11.09 23.74
CA SER A 274 13.34 -12.24 24.64
C SER A 274 12.20 -13.19 24.23
N SER A 275 11.26 -12.73 23.41
CA SER A 275 10.18 -13.54 22.86
C SER A 275 9.71 -13.02 21.50
N VAL A 276 9.03 -13.86 20.71
CA VAL A 276 8.36 -13.43 19.47
C VAL A 276 7.26 -12.38 19.76
N SER A 277 6.69 -12.39 20.96
CA SER A 277 5.72 -11.35 21.38
C SER A 277 6.37 -9.96 21.49
N ASP A 278 7.67 -9.90 21.77
CA ASP A 278 8.40 -8.63 21.93
C ASP A 278 8.56 -7.89 20.60
N LEU A 279 8.26 -8.55 19.47
CA LEU A 279 8.17 -7.91 18.16
C LEU A 279 7.07 -6.83 18.14
N ALA A 280 6.12 -6.86 19.08
CA ALA A 280 5.17 -5.76 19.31
C ALA A 280 5.84 -4.39 19.52
N ARG A 281 7.10 -4.37 20.00
CA ARG A 281 7.91 -3.15 20.18
C ARG A 281 8.36 -2.53 18.86
N ILE A 282 8.36 -3.31 17.78
CA ILE A 282 8.69 -2.84 16.44
C ILE A 282 7.48 -2.06 15.91
N SER A 283 7.74 -0.83 15.50
CA SER A 283 6.72 0.08 14.97
C SER A 283 5.89 -0.58 13.86
N GLY A 284 4.57 -0.48 13.98
CA GLY A 284 3.61 -1.02 13.02
C GLY A 284 3.33 -2.53 13.12
N ILE A 285 3.90 -3.25 14.09
CA ILE A 285 3.46 -4.62 14.46
C ILE A 285 2.41 -4.56 15.56
N GLY A 286 2.71 -3.88 16.67
CA GLY A 286 1.81 -3.73 17.83
C GLY A 286 1.40 -5.07 18.47
N ASN A 287 0.43 -5.03 19.38
CA ASN A 287 -0.15 -6.25 19.99
C ASN A 287 -1.39 -6.78 19.24
N GLY A 288 -1.57 -6.38 17.98
CA GLY A 288 -2.79 -6.63 17.21
C GLY A 288 -2.70 -7.83 16.26
N THR A 289 -3.53 -7.80 15.22
CA THR A 289 -3.67 -8.85 14.20
C THR A 289 -2.34 -9.22 13.53
N ARG A 290 -1.46 -8.25 13.29
CA ARG A 290 -0.13 -8.48 12.71
C ARG A 290 0.77 -9.35 13.59
N LEU A 291 0.80 -9.10 14.90
CA LEU A 291 1.54 -9.95 15.83
C LEU A 291 0.92 -11.34 15.96
N ALA A 292 -0.41 -11.42 15.94
CA ALA A 292 -1.12 -12.69 15.96
C ALA A 292 -0.80 -13.52 14.71
N ALA A 293 -0.76 -12.88 13.53
CA ALA A 293 -0.38 -13.51 12.28
C ALA A 293 1.08 -14.00 12.32
N ILE A 294 2.05 -13.16 12.75
CA ILE A 294 3.46 -13.56 12.89
C ILE A 294 3.61 -14.81 13.78
N LYS A 295 2.86 -14.89 14.87
CA LYS A 295 2.86 -16.06 15.75
C LYS A 295 2.25 -17.29 15.08
N ALA A 296 1.17 -17.10 14.32
CA ALA A 296 0.48 -18.18 13.61
C ALA A 296 1.31 -18.74 12.44
N GLU A 297 2.14 -17.91 11.79
CA GLU A 297 3.07 -18.32 10.74
C GLU A 297 4.12 -19.33 11.26
N ASN A 298 4.46 -19.24 12.56
CA ASN A 298 5.45 -20.11 13.22
C ASN A 298 6.83 -20.13 12.53
N LEU A 299 7.18 -19.03 11.84
CA LEU A 299 8.46 -18.88 11.14
C LEU A 299 9.50 -18.12 11.99
N ALA A 300 9.06 -17.17 12.82
CA ALA A 300 9.93 -16.40 13.71
C ALA A 300 10.22 -17.16 15.02
N CYS A 301 11.46 -17.11 15.49
CA CYS A 301 11.90 -17.71 16.75
C CYS A 301 12.89 -16.80 17.48
N VAL A 302 13.12 -17.07 18.77
CA VAL A 302 14.12 -16.41 19.61
C VAL A 302 14.99 -17.50 20.22
N ASN A 303 16.30 -17.36 20.07
CA ASN A 303 17.34 -18.20 20.68
C ASN A 303 18.08 -17.43 21.78
#